data_AF-A0A554WME0-F1
#
_entry.id   AF-A0A554WME0-F1
#
_cell.length_a   1.000
_cell.length_b   1.000
_cell.length_c   1.000
_cell.angle_alpha   90.00
_cell.angle_beta   90.00
_cell.angle_gamma   90.00
#
_symmetry.space_group_name_H-M   'P 1'
#
loop_
_entity.id
_entity.type
_entity.pdbx_description
1 polymer ?
#
loop_
_entity_poly.entity_id
_entity_poly.type
_entity_poly.pdbx_seq_one_letter_code
_entity_poly.pdbx_strand_id
1 'polypeptide(L)' 'MNIVLNGQPVALPDAACVADAVDHATRALGLRPPFAVALNLQFVPRAQYAHTPLHEGDRLEIITPITGG' A
#
# COMPACT_ATOMS: atom_id res chain seq x y z
N MET A 1 -13.92 -4.08 0.80
CA MET A 1 -13.50 -3.51 2.09
C MET A 1 -12.95 -2.11 1.90
N ASN A 2 -13.03 -1.28 2.92
CA ASN A 2 -12.47 0.07 2.91
C ASN A 2 -11.17 0.11 3.72
N ILE A 3 -10.11 0.61 3.10
CA ILE A 3 -8.82 0.85 3.76
C ILE A 3 -8.44 2.32 3.62
N VAL A 4 -7.38 2.74 4.32
CA VAL A 4 -6.77 4.07 4.15
C VAL A 4 -5.43 3.89 3.47
N LEU A 5 -5.24 4.48 2.29
CA LEU A 5 -4.00 4.45 1.53
C LEU A 5 -3.38 5.85 1.47
N ASN A 6 -2.19 6.04 2.05
CA ASN A 6 -1.53 7.35 2.16
C ASN A 6 -2.47 8.45 2.70
N GLY A 7 -3.24 8.11 3.74
CA GLY A 7 -4.25 9.00 4.32
C GLY A 7 -5.54 9.19 3.52
N GLN A 8 -5.72 8.53 2.37
CA GLN A 8 -6.95 8.61 1.56
C GLN A 8 -7.79 7.32 1.68
N PRO A 9 -9.10 7.40 1.93
CA PRO A 9 -9.96 6.22 1.96
C PRO A 9 -10.10 5.61 0.56
N VAL A 10 -9.87 4.31 0.45
CA VAL A 10 -9.95 3.54 -0.80
C VAL A 10 -10.76 2.27 -0.58
N ALA A 11 -11.66 1.98 -1.51
CA ALA A 11 -12.39 0.73 -1.56
C ALA A 11 -11.63 -0.30 -2.42
N LEU A 12 -11.32 -1.46 -1.83
CA LEU A 12 -10.71 -2.61 -2.49
C LEU A 12 -11.61 -3.85 -2.38
N PRO A 13 -11.43 -4.88 -3.22
CA PRO A 13 -12.10 -6.17 -3.06
C PRO A 13 -11.86 -6.78 -1.66
N ASP A 14 -12.82 -7.54 -1.13
CA ASP A 14 -12.73 -8.11 0.23
C ASP A 14 -11.59 -9.12 0.43
N ALA A 15 -11.05 -9.68 -0.65
CA ALA A 15 -9.92 -10.61 -0.62
C ALA A 15 -8.61 -9.95 -1.09
N ALA A 16 -8.52 -8.61 -1.06
CA ALA A 16 -7.33 -7.92 -1.55
C ALA A 16 -6.14 -8.07 -0.59
N CYS A 17 -4.94 -8.02 -1.17
CA CYS A 17 -3.67 -8.05 -0.47
C CYS A 17 -2.90 -6.73 -0.65
N VAL A 18 -1.76 -6.61 0.04
CA VAL A 18 -0.87 -5.44 -0.08
C VAL A 18 -0.47 -5.18 -1.54
N ALA A 19 -0.27 -6.22 -2.36
CA ALA A 19 0.05 -6.05 -3.78
C ALA A 19 -1.07 -5.36 -4.57
N ASP A 20 -2.34 -5.66 -4.27
CA ASP A 20 -3.49 -5.04 -4.93
C ASP A 20 -3.63 -3.56 -4.56
N ALA A 21 -3.40 -3.22 -3.29
CA ALA A 21 -3.38 -1.83 -2.85
C ALA A 21 -2.26 -1.03 -3.51
N VAL A 22 -1.07 -1.63 -3.66
CA VAL A 22 0.06 -1.02 -4.38
C VAL A 22 -0.24 -0.85 -5.87
N ASP A 23 -0.83 -1.86 -6.53
CA ASP A 23 -1.23 -1.75 -7.94
C ASP A 23 -2.28 -0.64 -8.13
N HIS A 24 -3.27 -0.56 -7.23
CA HIS A 24 -4.23 0.53 -7.21
C HIS A 24 -3.53 1.90 -7.10
N ALA A 25 -2.62 2.05 -6.15
CA ALA A 25 -1.91 3.31 -5.94
C ALA A 25 -0.97 3.70 -7.10
N THR A 26 -0.28 2.74 -7.71
CA THR A 26 0.61 3.00 -8.86
C THR A 26 -0.16 3.44 -10.10
N ARG A 27 -1.39 2.93 -10.29
CA ARG A 27 -2.30 3.32 -11.38
C ARG A 27 -3.02 4.64 -11.10
N ALA A 28 -3.58 4.79 -9.90
CA ALA A 28 -4.40 5.95 -9.54
C ALA A 28 -3.56 7.19 -9.19
N LEU A 29 -2.46 7.01 -8.46
CA LEU A 29 -1.61 8.10 -7.95
C LEU A 29 -0.31 8.25 -8.75
N GLY A 30 -0.07 7.41 -9.75
CA GLY A 30 1.13 7.48 -10.58
C GLY A 30 2.43 7.14 -9.86
N LEU A 31 2.38 6.49 -8.69
CA LEU A 31 3.56 6.12 -7.93
C LEU A 31 4.47 5.19 -8.73
N ARG A 32 5.78 5.37 -8.57
CA ARG A 32 6.82 4.59 -9.26
C ARG A 32 7.87 4.13 -8.25
N PRO A 33 8.40 2.90 -8.38
CA PRO A 33 9.53 2.46 -7.58
C PRO A 33 10.75 3.38 -7.78
N PRO A 34 11.65 3.50 -6.78
CA PRO A 34 11.62 2.78 -5.50
C PRO A 34 10.63 3.39 -4.50
N PHE A 35 9.98 2.54 -3.72
CA PHE A 35 9.20 2.91 -2.55
C PHE A 35 9.20 1.75 -1.55
N ALA A 36 8.90 2.07 -0.29
CA ALA A 36 8.58 1.11 0.76
C ALA A 36 7.08 1.14 1.05
N VAL A 37 6.55 0.05 1.61
CA VAL A 37 5.15 -0.04 2.02
C VAL A 37 5.10 -0.40 3.50
N ALA A 38 4.29 0.32 4.27
CA ALA A 38 3.97 -0.01 5.64
C ALA A 38 2.47 -0.28 5.78
N LEU A 39 2.13 -1.41 6.37
CA LEU A 39 0.78 -1.77 6.78
C LEU A 39 0.66 -1.56 8.29
N ASN A 40 -0.27 -0.72 8.72
CA ASN A 40 -0.50 -0.39 10.13
C ASN A 40 0.78 0.00 10.87
N LEU A 41 1.59 0.87 10.24
CA LEU A 41 2.90 1.34 10.72
C LEU A 41 4.00 0.27 10.76
N GLN A 42 3.78 -0.92 10.20
CA GLN A 42 4.78 -1.98 10.09
C GLN A 42 5.21 -2.16 8.63
N PHE A 43 6.52 -2.13 8.37
CA PHE A 43 7.04 -2.34 7.03
C PHE A 43 6.75 -3.75 6.53
N VAL A 44 6.18 -3.83 5.33
CA VAL A 44 5.98 -5.09 4.62
C VAL A 44 7.12 -5.26 3.62
N PRO A 45 7.90 -6.36 3.67
CA PRO A 45 8.88 -6.66 2.63
C PRO A 45 8.20 -6.87 1.28
N ARG A 46 8.81 -6.39 0.19
CA ARG A 46 8.24 -6.51 -1.17
C ARG A 46 7.88 -7.96 -1.55
N ALA A 47 8.66 -8.94 -1.11
CA ALA A 47 8.40 -10.36 -1.35
C ALA A 47 7.10 -10.87 -0.69
N GLN A 48 6.60 -10.16 0.33
CA GLN A 48 5.40 -10.52 1.07
C GLN A 48 4.14 -9.80 0.56
N TYR A 49 4.23 -8.82 -0.35
CA TYR A 49 3.07 -8.04 -0.78
C TYR A 49 1.89 -8.89 -1.28
N ALA A 50 2.18 -9.93 -2.08
CA ALA A 50 1.16 -10.84 -2.60
C ALA A 50 0.59 -11.81 -1.54
N HIS A 51 1.25 -11.93 -0.38
CA HIS A 51 0.92 -12.88 0.68
C HIS A 51 0.39 -12.20 1.95
N THR A 52 0.45 -10.88 2.03
CA THR A 52 -0.09 -10.11 3.16
C THR A 52 -1.52 -9.69 2.83
N PRO A 53 -2.54 -10.37 3.40
CA PRO A 53 -3.93 -9.95 3.21
C PRO A 53 -4.16 -8.59 3.87
N LEU A 54 -5.12 -7.85 3.32
CA LEU A 54 -5.62 -6.62 3.93
C LEU A 54 -6.99 -6.89 4.55
N HIS A 55 -7.30 -6.11 5.58
CA HIS A 55 -8.56 -6.16 6.29
C HIS A 55 -9.24 -4.79 6.29
N GLU A 56 -10.55 -4.77 6.55
CA GLU A 56 -11.29 -3.52 6.66
C GLU A 56 -10.72 -2.62 7.76
N GLY A 57 -10.53 -1.34 7.43
CA GLY A 57 -9.96 -0.34 8.33
C GLY A 57 -8.44 -0.28 8.35
N ASP A 58 -7.75 -1.16 7.62
CA ASP A 58 -6.28 -1.15 7.54
C ASP A 58 -5.74 0.15 6.96
N ARG A 59 -4.54 0.52 7.40
CA ARG A 59 -3.81 1.70 6.95
C ARG A 59 -2.55 1.30 6.21
N LEU A 60 -2.46 1.66 4.94
CA LEU A 60 -1.33 1.34 4.08
C LEU A 60 -0.64 2.63 3.64
N GLU A 61 0.64 2.76 3.98
CA GLU A 61 1.46 3.93 3.65
C GLU A 61 2.53 3.52 2.64
N ILE A 62 2.52 4.15 1.47
CA ILE A 62 3.54 4.02 0.44
C ILE A 62 4.51 5.20 0.56
N ILE A 63 5.76 4.87 0.87
CA ILE A 63 6.80 5.84 1.23
C ILE A 63 7.85 5.82 0.13
N THR A 64 7.93 6.90 -0.64
CA THR A 64 9.01 7.11 -1.62
C THR A 64 10.22 7.72 -0.92
N PRO A 65 11.45 7.22 -1.14
CA PRO A 65 12.64 7.85 -0.60
C PRO A 65 12.77 9.26 -1.19
N ILE A 66 13.04 10.23 -0.32
CA ILE A 66 13.41 11.58 -0.70
C ILE A 66 14.92 11.57 -0.89
N THR A 67 15.41 11.63 -2.12
CA THR A 67 16.85 11.78 -2.37
C THR A 67 17.28 13.17 -1.91
N GLY A 68 17.87 13.26 -0.72
CA GLY A 68 18.63 14.43 -0.30
C GLY A 68 19.98 14.44 -1.00
N GLY A 69 20.34 15.58 -1.60
CA GLY A 69 21.70 15.89 -2.02
C GLY A 69 22.51 16.48 -0.87
#